data_AF-A0A1Y2GWX2-F1
#
_entry.id   AF-A0A1Y2GWX2-F1
#
_cell.length_a   1.000
_cell.length_b   1.000
_cell.length_c   1.000
_cell.angle_alpha   90.00
_cell.angle_beta   90.00
_cell.angle_gamma   90.00
#
_symmetry.space_group_name_H-M   'P 1'
#
loop_
_entity.id
_entity.type
_entity.pdbx_description
1 polymer ?
#
loop_
_entity_poly.entity_id
_entity_poly.type
_entity_poly.pdbx_seq_one_letter_code
_entity_poly.pdbx_strand_id
1 'polypeptide(L)'
;MPGIPFWKHPDHRIPTLGLYRQILKAVSALPPRYTSQPGPRRSPIAAKGQGPPGSEKPLRSEKFEKSYIFSLIRDHFRSNRHCTSPRITIGYLKEAEEVLEKIQRAKQGDKDVRQELEDLVNGRTGRLKDVIDHLRELITFEPGKTTQVSRYFRLKRAHDQVWDTRPQPSITRDPHRFYRIPLHPSLFTFPEELDYYPPFKYPNQLKNQRGKFKNSGGVFLTEVTTSEGSKFPRIRGGTQPTWISMMLKARVERSNTRVDEWKELEEWSRMMQVEEQFMRKLGVDDVGYVEYLNTRLQELKKLHQLRRYDTNVRNESDKSLDDT
;
A
#
# COMPACT_ATOMS: atom_id res chain seq x y z
N MET A 1 -15.80 -16.03 22.36
CA MET A 1 -14.35 -15.90 22.10
C MET A 1 -14.14 -15.62 20.63
N PRO A 2 -13.32 -14.62 20.23
CA PRO A 2 -13.00 -14.42 18.83
C PRO A 2 -12.31 -15.68 18.29
N GLY A 3 -12.85 -16.25 17.20
CA GLY A 3 -12.33 -17.48 16.60
C GLY A 3 -10.88 -17.29 16.14
N ILE A 4 -10.01 -18.23 16.48
CA ILE A 4 -8.65 -18.27 15.98
C ILE A 4 -8.72 -18.39 14.45
N PRO A 5 -8.04 -17.51 13.68
CA PRO A 5 -8.01 -17.61 12.22
C PRO A 5 -7.56 -19.00 11.76
N PHE A 6 -8.21 -19.52 10.72
CA PHE A 6 -8.05 -20.92 10.31
C PHE A 6 -6.59 -21.28 9.97
N TRP A 7 -5.86 -20.37 9.31
CA TRP A 7 -4.44 -20.57 8.98
C TRP A 7 -3.49 -20.64 10.18
N LYS A 8 -3.94 -20.25 11.39
CA LYS A 8 -3.15 -20.40 12.62
C LYS A 8 -3.25 -21.82 13.19
N HIS A 9 -4.24 -22.61 12.78
CA HIS A 9 -4.36 -23.99 13.23
C HIS A 9 -3.29 -24.87 12.54
N PRO A 10 -2.44 -25.61 13.28
CA PRO A 10 -1.35 -26.38 12.68
C PRO A 10 -1.81 -27.33 11.56
N ASP A 11 -2.91 -28.04 11.80
CA ASP A 11 -3.47 -29.04 10.87
C ASP A 11 -3.91 -28.47 9.53
N HIS A 12 -4.20 -27.16 9.48
CA HIS A 12 -4.65 -26.47 8.28
C HIS A 12 -3.57 -25.58 7.69
N ARG A 13 -2.73 -25.00 8.53
CA ARG A 13 -1.59 -24.18 8.13
C ARG A 13 -0.67 -24.94 7.18
N ILE A 14 -0.36 -26.20 7.50
CA ILE A 14 0.57 -27.01 6.71
C ILE A 14 0.01 -27.27 5.30
N PRO A 15 -1.23 -27.79 5.13
CA PRO A 15 -1.85 -27.91 3.81
C PRO A 15 -1.93 -26.59 3.04
N THR A 16 -2.38 -25.50 3.66
CA THR A 16 -2.50 -24.19 2.99
C THR A 16 -1.15 -23.70 2.48
N LEU A 17 -0.09 -23.77 3.30
CA LEU A 17 1.25 -23.39 2.89
C LEU A 17 1.83 -24.32 1.83
N GLY A 18 1.52 -25.63 1.91
CA GLY A 18 1.90 -26.62 0.92
C GLY A 18 1.28 -26.33 -0.44
N LEU A 19 -0.01 -26.02 -0.49
CA LEU A 19 -0.72 -25.68 -1.72
C LEU A 19 -0.22 -24.36 -2.30
N TYR A 20 -0.09 -23.32 -1.47
CA TYR A 20 0.51 -22.04 -1.88
C TYR A 20 1.88 -22.24 -2.53
N ARG A 21 2.75 -23.06 -1.91
CA ARG A 21 4.07 -23.44 -2.44
C ARG A 21 3.99 -24.09 -3.80
N GLN A 22 3.10 -25.07 -3.95
CA GLN A 22 2.95 -25.82 -5.20
C GLN A 22 2.48 -24.91 -6.33
N ILE A 23 1.53 -24.01 -6.08
CA ILE A 23 1.04 -23.04 -7.07
C ILE A 23 2.18 -22.12 -7.51
N LEU A 24 2.91 -21.50 -6.57
CA LEU A 24 4.01 -20.61 -6.93
C LEU A 24 5.12 -21.35 -7.70
N LYS A 25 5.47 -22.57 -7.28
CA LYS A 25 6.43 -23.40 -8.01
C LYS A 25 5.94 -23.73 -9.43
N ALA A 26 4.65 -24.02 -9.60
CA ALA A 26 4.06 -24.28 -10.90
C ALA A 26 4.12 -23.03 -11.81
N VAL A 27 3.81 -21.84 -11.29
CA VAL A 27 3.93 -20.56 -12.01
C VAL A 27 5.38 -20.27 -12.41
N SER A 28 6.33 -20.48 -11.48
CA SER A 28 7.76 -20.27 -11.76
C SER A 28 8.26 -21.15 -12.91
N ALA A 29 7.72 -22.36 -13.00
CA ALA A 29 8.05 -23.37 -13.99
C ALA A 29 7.25 -23.23 -15.31
N LEU A 30 6.41 -22.21 -15.46
CA LEU A 30 5.78 -21.93 -16.75
C LEU A 30 6.89 -21.58 -17.76
N PRO A 31 6.85 -22.19 -18.96
CA PRO A 31 7.87 -21.93 -19.96
C PRO A 31 7.83 -20.45 -20.35
N PRO A 32 9.00 -19.85 -20.65
CA PRO A 32 9.05 -18.57 -21.32
C PRO A 32 8.12 -18.59 -22.51
N ARG A 33 7.47 -17.45 -22.78
CA ARG A 33 6.87 -17.28 -24.09
C ARG A 33 8.01 -17.32 -25.10
N TYR A 34 8.13 -18.42 -25.83
CA TYR A 34 8.83 -18.37 -27.10
C TYR A 34 8.02 -17.40 -27.94
N THR A 35 8.57 -16.19 -28.12
CA THR A 35 8.14 -15.25 -29.15
C THR A 35 8.40 -15.90 -30.51
N SER A 36 7.60 -16.89 -30.86
CA SER A 36 7.65 -17.59 -32.14
C SER A 36 6.23 -17.57 -32.69
N GLN A 37 5.81 -16.43 -33.23
CA GLN A 37 6.09 -16.11 -34.62
C GLN A 37 6.01 -14.59 -34.81
N PRO A 38 6.87 -13.98 -35.66
CA PRO A 38 6.60 -12.64 -36.15
C PRO A 38 5.26 -12.72 -36.89
N GLY A 39 4.20 -12.23 -36.25
CA GLY A 39 2.91 -12.07 -36.93
C GLY A 39 3.11 -11.26 -38.22
N PRO A 40 2.24 -11.43 -39.23
CA PRO A 40 2.32 -10.64 -40.45
C PRO A 40 2.37 -9.16 -40.07
N ARG A 41 3.45 -8.49 -40.48
CA ARG A 41 3.72 -7.07 -40.20
C ARG A 41 2.46 -6.27 -40.53
N ARG A 42 1.69 -5.89 -39.51
CA ARG A 42 0.65 -4.88 -39.70
C ARG A 42 1.38 -3.58 -40.01
N SER A 43 1.07 -3.02 -41.17
CA SER A 43 1.63 -1.76 -41.65
C SER A 43 1.49 -0.68 -40.57
N PRO A 44 2.49 0.20 -40.41
CA PRO A 44 2.43 1.26 -39.42
C PRO A 44 1.26 2.19 -39.75
N ILE A 45 0.24 2.19 -38.88
CA ILE A 45 -0.75 3.25 -38.84
C ILE A 45 -0.01 4.48 -38.32
N ALA A 46 0.13 5.49 -39.18
CA ALA A 46 0.78 6.75 -38.88
C ALA A 46 -0.03 7.54 -37.83
N ALA A 47 0.15 7.20 -36.56
CA ALA A 47 -0.29 8.02 -35.44
C ALA A 47 0.85 8.99 -35.07
N LYS A 48 0.63 10.28 -35.34
CA LYS A 48 1.46 11.37 -34.85
C LYS A 48 1.34 11.43 -33.33
N GLY A 49 2.34 10.90 -32.63
CA GLY A 49 2.50 11.00 -31.18
C GLY A 49 3.89 10.50 -30.80
N GLN A 50 4.78 11.42 -30.46
CA GLN A 50 6.22 11.20 -30.29
C GLN A 50 6.54 10.40 -29.03
N GLY A 51 6.62 9.08 -29.16
CA GLY A 51 7.73 8.33 -28.58
C GLY A 51 8.79 8.10 -29.66
N PRO A 52 10.08 7.89 -29.34
CA PRO A 52 11.08 7.58 -30.35
C PRO A 52 10.61 6.36 -31.17
N PRO A 53 10.48 6.49 -32.51
CA PRO A 53 10.02 5.41 -33.38
C PRO A 53 11.16 4.39 -33.48
N GLY A 54 11.06 3.28 -32.74
CA GLY A 54 12.11 2.25 -32.74
C GLY A 54 12.29 1.40 -31.48
N SER A 55 11.44 1.47 -30.45
CA SER A 55 11.42 0.40 -29.44
C SER A 55 10.52 -0.77 -29.87
N GLU A 56 10.86 -1.38 -31.01
CA GLU A 56 10.21 -2.57 -31.60
C GLU A 56 10.39 -3.87 -30.79
N LYS A 57 10.82 -3.80 -29.54
CA LYS A 57 10.73 -4.99 -28.70
C LYS A 57 9.35 -4.97 -28.05
N PRO A 58 8.48 -5.99 -28.26
CA PRO A 58 7.41 -6.25 -27.32
C PRO A 58 8.05 -6.61 -25.98
N LEU A 59 8.50 -5.60 -25.24
CA LEU A 59 9.19 -5.67 -23.95
C LEU A 59 8.19 -5.98 -22.83
N ARG A 60 7.20 -6.84 -23.10
CA ARG A 60 6.59 -7.60 -22.02
C ARG A 60 7.61 -8.63 -21.61
N SER A 61 8.47 -8.18 -20.70
CA SER A 61 9.40 -9.05 -20.00
C SER A 61 8.58 -10.19 -19.41
N GLU A 62 8.94 -11.43 -19.73
CA GLU A 62 8.40 -12.63 -19.09
C GLU A 62 8.34 -12.49 -17.55
N LYS A 63 9.28 -11.72 -16.99
CA LYS A 63 9.32 -11.37 -15.57
C LYS A 63 8.05 -10.64 -15.12
N PHE A 64 7.50 -9.74 -15.92
CA PHE A 64 6.27 -9.01 -15.56
C PHE A 64 5.09 -9.97 -15.41
N GLU A 65 4.89 -10.88 -16.37
CA GLU A 65 3.74 -11.80 -16.34
C GLU A 65 3.77 -12.70 -15.11
N LYS A 66 4.93 -13.30 -14.85
CA LYS A 66 5.15 -14.12 -13.66
C LYS A 66 4.97 -13.30 -12.38
N SER A 67 5.56 -12.10 -12.32
CA SER A 67 5.45 -11.20 -11.16
C SER A 67 3.99 -10.80 -10.88
N TYR A 68 3.20 -10.52 -11.91
CA TYR A 68 1.80 -10.15 -11.75
C TYR A 68 0.97 -11.34 -11.24
N ILE A 69 1.11 -12.52 -11.85
CA ILE A 69 0.43 -13.75 -11.40
C ILE A 69 0.83 -14.08 -9.95
N PHE A 70 2.11 -13.98 -9.60
CA PHE A 70 2.57 -14.16 -8.22
C PHE A 70 1.90 -13.20 -7.25
N SER A 71 1.81 -11.93 -7.63
CA SER A 71 1.20 -10.90 -6.80
C SER A 71 -0.30 -11.17 -6.59
N LEU A 72 -1.01 -11.63 -7.63
CA LEU A 72 -2.42 -12.02 -7.52
C LEU A 72 -2.63 -13.22 -6.59
N ILE A 73 -1.83 -14.28 -6.75
CA ILE A 73 -1.92 -15.47 -5.88
C ILE A 73 -1.64 -15.05 -4.42
N ARG A 74 -0.60 -14.23 -4.21
CA ARG A 74 -0.26 -13.69 -2.89
C ARG A 74 -1.42 -12.89 -2.28
N ASP A 75 -2.07 -12.01 -3.05
CA ASP A 75 -3.22 -11.24 -2.57
C ASP A 75 -4.41 -12.14 -2.22
N HIS A 76 -4.71 -13.17 -3.03
CA HIS A 76 -5.79 -14.11 -2.75
C HIS A 76 -5.58 -14.91 -1.46
N PHE A 77 -4.39 -15.47 -1.24
CA PHE A 77 -4.10 -16.20 0.00
C PHE A 77 -4.13 -15.28 1.23
N ARG A 78 -3.69 -14.04 1.07
CA ARG A 78 -3.57 -13.10 2.20
C ARG A 78 -4.86 -12.41 2.56
N SER A 79 -5.64 -11.97 1.57
CA SER A 79 -6.97 -11.39 1.80
C SER A 79 -7.88 -12.35 2.57
N ASN A 80 -7.68 -13.67 2.40
CA ASN A 80 -8.41 -14.73 3.07
C ASN A 80 -7.80 -15.24 4.39
N ARG A 81 -6.62 -14.74 4.81
CA ARG A 81 -6.00 -15.16 6.08
C ARG A 81 -6.85 -14.82 7.31
N HIS A 82 -7.76 -13.85 7.23
CA HIS A 82 -8.62 -13.55 8.38
C HIS A 82 -9.88 -14.42 8.45
N CYS A 83 -10.05 -15.38 7.54
CA CYS A 83 -11.18 -16.30 7.57
C CYS A 83 -11.09 -17.21 8.81
N THR A 84 -12.17 -17.22 9.61
CA THR A 84 -12.33 -18.08 10.79
C THR A 84 -13.24 -19.26 10.53
N SER A 85 -14.01 -19.23 9.43
CA SER A 85 -14.98 -20.29 9.09
C SER A 85 -14.28 -21.45 8.37
N PRO A 86 -14.29 -22.68 8.94
CA PRO A 86 -13.70 -23.84 8.29
C PRO A 86 -14.34 -24.16 6.95
N ARG A 87 -15.67 -24.06 6.85
CA ARG A 87 -16.41 -24.34 5.62
C ARG A 87 -16.01 -23.40 4.48
N ILE A 88 -15.89 -22.11 4.76
CA ILE A 88 -15.46 -21.12 3.76
C ILE A 88 -14.01 -21.37 3.38
N THR A 89 -13.15 -21.66 4.36
CA THR A 89 -11.73 -21.91 4.07
C THR A 89 -11.50 -23.15 3.23
N ILE A 90 -12.26 -24.23 3.47
CA ILE A 90 -12.26 -25.42 2.60
C ILE A 90 -12.66 -25.05 1.16
N GLY A 91 -13.64 -24.15 0.99
CA GLY A 91 -13.99 -23.59 -0.33
C GLY A 91 -12.79 -22.93 -1.01
N TYR A 92 -12.09 -22.04 -0.32
CA TYR A 92 -10.88 -21.39 -0.86
C TYR A 92 -9.75 -22.36 -1.18
N LEU A 93 -9.59 -23.44 -0.40
CA LEU A 93 -8.58 -24.45 -0.68
C LEU A 93 -8.92 -25.24 -1.96
N LYS A 94 -10.20 -25.58 -2.16
CA LYS A 94 -10.65 -26.21 -3.41
C LYS A 94 -10.44 -25.30 -4.62
N GLU A 95 -10.81 -24.02 -4.52
CA GLU A 95 -10.53 -23.03 -5.58
C GLU A 95 -9.03 -22.95 -5.89
N ALA A 96 -8.17 -23.01 -4.86
CA ALA A 96 -6.72 -22.99 -5.04
C ALA A 96 -6.18 -24.30 -5.68
N GLU A 97 -6.78 -25.45 -5.41
CA GLU A 97 -6.49 -26.72 -6.09
C GLU A 97 -6.87 -26.65 -7.58
N GLU A 98 -8.04 -26.12 -7.91
CA GLU A 98 -8.47 -25.90 -9.31
C GLU A 98 -7.51 -24.94 -10.04
N VAL A 99 -7.04 -23.89 -9.37
CA VAL A 99 -6.02 -22.98 -9.91
C VAL A 99 -4.71 -23.71 -10.14
N LEU A 100 -4.28 -24.58 -9.22
CA LEU A 100 -3.07 -25.39 -9.39
C LEU A 100 -3.19 -26.29 -10.64
N GLU A 101 -4.32 -26.98 -10.80
CA GLU A 101 -4.58 -27.84 -11.95
C GLU A 101 -4.56 -27.06 -13.27
N LYS A 102 -5.19 -25.87 -13.32
CA LYS A 102 -5.14 -24.98 -14.48
C LYS A 102 -3.70 -24.59 -14.83
N ILE A 103 -2.89 -24.19 -13.84
CA ILE A 103 -1.49 -23.81 -14.08
C ILE A 103 -0.66 -25.01 -14.54
N GLN A 104 -0.92 -26.22 -14.03
CA GLN A 104 -0.27 -27.44 -14.49
C GLN A 104 -0.63 -27.79 -15.94
N ARG A 105 -1.91 -27.64 -16.35
CA ARG A 105 -2.33 -27.79 -17.75
C ARG A 105 -1.63 -26.77 -18.65
N ALA A 106 -1.58 -25.51 -18.24
CA ALA A 106 -0.83 -24.48 -18.96
C ALA A 106 0.66 -24.85 -19.07
N LYS A 107 1.27 -25.39 -18.01
CA LYS A 107 2.64 -25.89 -18.05
C LYS A 107 2.82 -27.03 -19.07
N GLN A 108 1.86 -27.95 -19.16
CA GLN A 108 1.87 -29.07 -20.12
C GLN A 108 1.67 -28.66 -21.58
N GLY A 109 1.29 -27.40 -21.85
CA GLY A 109 1.14 -26.90 -23.23
C GLY A 109 -0.30 -26.66 -23.67
N ASP A 110 -1.26 -26.74 -22.76
CA ASP A 110 -2.66 -26.40 -23.05
C ASP A 110 -2.77 -24.93 -23.51
N LYS A 111 -3.17 -24.74 -24.78
CA LYS A 111 -3.19 -23.42 -25.43
C LYS A 111 -4.30 -22.53 -24.88
N ASP A 112 -5.45 -23.11 -24.55
CA ASP A 112 -6.62 -22.36 -24.12
C ASP A 112 -6.37 -21.75 -22.74
N VAL A 113 -5.83 -22.55 -21.81
CA VAL A 113 -5.49 -22.06 -20.47
C VAL A 113 -4.33 -21.06 -20.50
N ARG A 114 -3.35 -21.24 -21.40
CA ARG A 114 -2.29 -20.24 -21.61
C ARG A 114 -2.86 -18.91 -22.11
N GLN A 115 -3.81 -18.96 -23.05
CA GLN A 115 -4.48 -17.75 -23.55
C GLN A 115 -5.29 -17.08 -22.44
N GLU A 116 -6.00 -17.85 -21.60
CA GLU A 116 -6.72 -17.32 -20.44
C GLU A 116 -5.79 -16.60 -19.45
N LEU A 117 -4.65 -17.21 -19.11
CA LEU A 117 -3.63 -16.60 -18.25
C LEU A 117 -3.02 -15.35 -18.89
N GLU A 118 -2.77 -15.39 -20.20
CA GLU A 118 -2.32 -14.24 -20.95
C GLU A 118 -3.34 -13.09 -20.90
N ASP A 119 -4.61 -13.39 -21.14
CA ASP A 119 -5.68 -12.41 -21.16
C ASP A 119 -5.85 -11.78 -19.77
N LEU A 120 -5.66 -12.56 -18.70
CA LEU A 120 -5.67 -12.08 -17.33
C LEU A 120 -4.53 -11.08 -17.07
N VAL A 121 -3.29 -11.43 -17.43
CA VAL A 121 -2.11 -10.56 -17.26
C VAL A 121 -2.20 -9.29 -18.11
N ASN A 122 -2.82 -9.42 -19.29
CA ASN A 122 -2.98 -8.33 -20.23
C ASN A 122 -4.17 -7.43 -19.91
N GLY A 123 -4.93 -7.73 -18.85
CA GLY A 123 -6.10 -6.96 -18.46
C GLY A 123 -7.22 -7.02 -19.49
N ARG A 124 -7.31 -8.12 -20.26
CA ARG A 124 -8.45 -8.40 -21.15
C ARG A 124 -9.58 -9.10 -20.40
N THR A 125 -9.25 -9.78 -19.31
CA THR A 125 -10.19 -10.48 -18.41
C THR A 125 -9.90 -10.17 -16.94
N GLY A 126 -10.86 -10.50 -16.07
CA GLY A 126 -10.73 -10.38 -14.62
C GLY A 126 -10.63 -8.95 -14.10
N ARG A 127 -10.15 -8.81 -12.86
CA ARG A 127 -10.10 -7.54 -12.13
C ARG A 127 -9.30 -6.45 -12.84
N LEU A 128 -8.21 -6.83 -13.51
CA LEU A 128 -7.34 -5.89 -14.19
C LEU A 128 -8.05 -5.20 -15.36
N LYS A 129 -8.93 -5.91 -16.05
CA LYS A 129 -9.82 -5.35 -17.06
C LYS A 129 -10.71 -4.28 -16.45
N ASP A 130 -11.39 -4.60 -15.34
CA ASP A 130 -12.28 -3.65 -14.66
C ASP A 130 -11.54 -2.38 -14.23
N VAL A 131 -10.30 -2.53 -13.76
CA VAL A 131 -9.44 -1.40 -13.39
C VAL A 131 -9.08 -0.57 -14.63
N ILE A 132 -8.64 -1.19 -15.72
CA ILE A 132 -8.27 -0.48 -16.95
C ILE A 132 -9.49 0.24 -17.55
N ASP A 133 -10.64 -0.43 -17.61
CA ASP A 133 -11.88 0.14 -18.15
C ASP A 133 -12.36 1.32 -17.29
N HIS A 134 -12.31 1.19 -15.96
CA HIS A 134 -12.62 2.28 -15.05
C HIS A 134 -11.62 3.45 -15.16
N LEU A 135 -10.33 3.17 -15.35
CA LEU A 135 -9.33 4.21 -15.59
C LEU A 135 -9.57 4.94 -16.91
N ARG A 136 -9.95 4.23 -17.97
CA ARG A 136 -10.35 4.83 -19.24
C ARG A 136 -11.58 5.70 -19.08
N GLU A 137 -12.58 5.27 -18.32
CA GLU A 137 -13.77 6.06 -18.00
C GLU A 137 -13.40 7.35 -17.23
N LEU A 138 -12.49 7.25 -16.26
CA LEU A 138 -12.02 8.42 -15.48
C LEU A 138 -11.24 9.44 -16.33
N ILE A 139 -10.54 8.99 -17.38
CA ILE A 139 -9.76 9.84 -18.28
C ILE A 139 -10.58 10.33 -19.49
N THR A 140 -11.66 9.64 -19.87
CA THR A 140 -12.49 10.09 -21.00
C THR A 140 -13.32 11.29 -20.56
N PHE A 141 -12.94 12.48 -21.04
CA PHE A 141 -13.62 13.73 -20.72
C PHE A 141 -14.43 14.22 -21.92
N GLU A 142 -15.67 14.62 -21.68
CA GLU A 142 -16.41 15.43 -22.64
C GLU A 142 -15.90 16.88 -22.55
N PRO A 143 -15.31 17.44 -23.63
CA PRO A 143 -14.87 18.83 -23.63
C PRO A 143 -16.07 19.75 -23.38
N GLY A 144 -15.94 20.66 -22.40
CA GLY A 144 -16.96 21.65 -22.05
C GLY A 144 -17.88 21.30 -20.88
N LYS A 145 -18.00 20.03 -20.45
CA LYS A 145 -18.85 19.65 -19.30
C LYS A 145 -18.10 19.50 -17.98
N THR A 146 -16.78 19.31 -18.03
CA THR A 146 -15.99 18.97 -16.83
C THR A 146 -15.17 20.17 -16.38
N THR A 147 -15.39 20.63 -15.15
CA THR A 147 -14.56 21.69 -14.56
C THR A 147 -13.12 21.18 -14.31
N GLN A 148 -12.15 22.10 -14.30
CA GLN A 148 -10.74 21.76 -14.02
C GLN A 148 -10.57 21.06 -12.66
N VAL A 149 -11.35 21.46 -11.65
CA VAL A 149 -11.34 20.85 -10.31
C VAL A 149 -11.86 19.41 -10.35
N SER A 150 -12.98 19.17 -11.04
CA SER A 150 -13.52 17.81 -11.21
C SER A 150 -12.57 16.92 -11.99
N ARG A 151 -11.92 17.47 -13.04
CA ARG A 151 -10.86 16.79 -13.80
C ARG A 151 -9.72 16.36 -12.86
N TYR A 152 -9.20 17.29 -12.06
CA TYR A 152 -8.14 17.02 -11.08
C TYR A 152 -8.50 15.90 -10.10
N PHE A 153 -9.67 15.94 -9.46
CA PHE A 153 -10.05 14.91 -8.49
C PHE A 153 -10.25 13.52 -9.12
N ARG A 154 -10.79 13.45 -10.35
CA ARG A 154 -10.91 12.19 -11.10
C ARG A 154 -9.53 11.61 -11.43
N LEU A 155 -8.62 12.45 -11.89
CA LEU A 155 -7.25 12.06 -12.21
C LEU A 155 -6.47 11.62 -10.98
N LYS A 156 -6.62 12.34 -9.85
CA LYS A 156 -6.04 11.93 -8.57
C LYS A 156 -6.54 10.54 -8.16
N ARG A 157 -7.85 10.29 -8.29
CA ARG A 157 -8.44 8.97 -8.03
C ARG A 157 -7.90 7.90 -8.98
N ALA A 158 -7.77 8.20 -10.27
CA ALA A 158 -7.19 7.30 -11.26
C ALA A 158 -5.72 6.98 -10.92
N HIS A 159 -4.94 8.00 -10.56
CA HIS A 159 -3.55 7.84 -10.13
C HIS A 159 -3.46 6.91 -8.92
N ASP A 160 -4.26 7.15 -7.88
CA ASP A 160 -4.28 6.30 -6.67
C ASP A 160 -4.62 4.83 -7.00
N GLN A 161 -5.47 4.57 -8.02
CA GLN A 161 -5.79 3.22 -8.51
C GLN A 161 -4.69 2.58 -9.36
N VAL A 162 -3.93 3.36 -10.13
CA VAL A 162 -2.78 2.84 -10.90
C VAL A 162 -1.69 2.29 -9.98
N TRP A 163 -1.55 2.87 -8.79
CA TRP A 163 -0.59 2.39 -7.79
C TRP A 163 -0.95 1.05 -7.16
N ASP A 164 -2.22 0.63 -7.20
CA ASP A 164 -2.68 -0.61 -6.57
C ASP A 164 -3.95 -1.17 -7.23
N THR A 165 -3.81 -2.23 -8.01
CA THR A 165 -4.91 -2.87 -8.75
C THR A 165 -5.75 -3.82 -7.88
N ARG A 166 -5.40 -4.00 -6.61
CA ARG A 166 -6.11 -4.88 -5.67
C ARG A 166 -7.56 -4.45 -5.45
N PRO A 167 -8.45 -5.37 -5.02
CA PRO A 167 -9.80 -4.99 -4.64
C PRO A 167 -9.79 -4.18 -3.33
N GLN A 168 -10.72 -3.23 -3.19
CA GLN A 168 -10.78 -2.33 -2.02
C GLN A 168 -10.77 -3.07 -0.67
N PRO A 169 -11.46 -4.22 -0.48
CA PRO A 169 -11.35 -4.99 0.76
C PRO A 169 -9.94 -5.48 1.07
N SER A 170 -9.14 -5.88 0.07
CA SER A 170 -7.74 -6.26 0.26
C SER A 170 -6.90 -5.06 0.66
N ILE A 171 -7.13 -3.89 0.04
CA ILE A 171 -6.42 -2.64 0.38
C ILE A 171 -6.73 -2.22 1.81
N THR A 172 -8.00 -2.27 2.22
CA THR A 172 -8.40 -1.90 3.60
C THR A 172 -7.83 -2.86 4.64
N ARG A 173 -7.76 -4.17 4.34
CA ARG A 173 -7.19 -5.18 5.26
C ARG A 173 -5.67 -5.12 5.32
N ASP A 174 -5.03 -4.82 4.20
CA ASP A 174 -3.57 -4.82 4.02
C ASP A 174 -3.12 -3.53 3.30
N PRO A 175 -3.13 -2.38 4.01
CA PRO A 175 -2.84 -1.07 3.42
C PRO A 175 -1.37 -0.85 3.09
N HIS A 176 -0.48 -1.76 3.50
CA HIS A 176 0.95 -1.61 3.31
C HIS A 176 1.35 -1.55 1.83
N ARG A 177 2.27 -0.63 1.49
CA ARG A 177 2.67 -0.36 0.10
C ARG A 177 3.29 -1.55 -0.63
N PHE A 178 3.97 -2.44 0.09
CA PHE A 178 4.55 -3.66 -0.49
C PHE A 178 3.56 -4.67 -1.01
N TYR A 179 2.31 -4.57 -0.57
CA TYR A 179 1.27 -5.47 -1.00
C TYR A 179 0.54 -4.95 -2.22
N ARG A 180 0.86 -3.73 -2.64
CA ARG A 180 0.29 -3.14 -3.84
C ARG A 180 0.67 -3.99 -5.05
N ILE A 181 -0.30 -4.17 -5.92
CA ILE A 181 -0.06 -4.75 -7.24
C ILE A 181 -0.05 -3.56 -8.20
N PRO A 182 1.13 -3.02 -8.56
CA PRO A 182 1.18 -1.85 -9.43
C PRO A 182 0.71 -2.22 -10.83
N LEU A 183 -0.07 -1.34 -11.45
CA LEU A 183 -0.43 -1.48 -12.85
C LEU A 183 0.82 -1.23 -13.71
N HIS A 184 1.14 -2.17 -14.60
CA HIS A 184 2.31 -2.02 -15.45
C HIS A 184 2.12 -0.88 -16.46
N PRO A 185 3.14 -0.03 -16.69
CA PRO A 185 3.03 1.11 -17.60
C PRO A 185 2.64 0.75 -19.05
N SER A 186 2.90 -0.49 -19.48
CA SER A 186 2.49 -0.96 -20.82
C SER A 186 0.99 -1.24 -20.95
N LEU A 187 0.28 -1.40 -19.84
CA LEU A 187 -1.17 -1.67 -19.84
C LEU A 187 -1.97 -0.37 -19.87
N PHE A 188 -1.41 0.67 -19.26
CA PHE A 188 -2.04 1.97 -19.16
C PHE A 188 -0.97 3.04 -18.96
N THR A 189 -1.06 4.10 -19.76
CA THR A 189 -0.19 5.26 -19.66
C THR A 189 -1.06 6.48 -19.45
N PHE A 190 -0.72 7.30 -18.45
CA PHE A 190 -1.40 8.58 -18.27
C PHE A 190 -1.05 9.52 -19.42
N PRO A 191 -2.01 10.31 -19.93
CA PRO A 191 -1.73 11.40 -20.87
C PRO A 191 -0.64 12.34 -20.32
N GLU A 192 0.32 12.74 -21.15
CA GLU A 192 1.40 13.67 -20.76
C GLU A 192 0.90 15.07 -20.40
N GLU A 193 -0.26 15.47 -20.93
CA GLU A 193 -0.93 16.76 -20.67
C GLU A 193 -1.40 16.95 -19.22
N LEU A 194 -1.00 16.06 -18.31
CA LEU A 194 -1.44 15.96 -16.92
C LEU A 194 -0.43 16.50 -15.91
N ASP A 195 0.52 17.34 -16.36
CA ASP A 195 1.41 18.03 -15.43
C ASP A 195 0.61 18.87 -14.42
N TYR A 196 0.63 18.33 -13.21
CA TYR A 196 -0.05 18.72 -11.99
C TYR A 196 0.01 20.23 -11.75
N TYR A 197 -1.11 20.92 -11.97
CA TYR A 197 -1.43 22.07 -11.13
C TYR A 197 -2.53 21.63 -10.15
N PRO A 198 -2.20 21.34 -8.87
CA PRO A 198 -3.23 21.43 -7.86
C PRO A 198 -3.84 22.83 -7.99
N PRO A 199 -5.17 23.01 -7.91
CA PRO A 199 -5.73 24.33 -7.84
C PRO A 199 -5.20 24.98 -6.56
N PHE A 200 -4.10 25.75 -6.64
CA PHE A 200 -3.70 26.67 -5.59
C PHE A 200 -4.90 27.59 -5.36
N LYS A 201 -5.37 27.80 -4.13
CA LYS A 201 -4.60 28.30 -2.99
C LYS A 201 -5.06 27.67 -1.68
N TYR A 202 -4.10 27.50 -0.78
CA TYR A 202 -4.34 27.47 0.66
C TYR A 202 -5.37 28.55 1.03
N PRO A 203 -6.34 28.29 1.92
CA PRO A 203 -7.04 29.39 2.56
C PRO A 203 -5.98 30.22 3.27
N ASN A 204 -5.66 31.38 2.69
CA ASN A 204 -4.87 32.39 3.33
C ASN A 204 -5.53 32.66 4.68
N GLN A 205 -4.80 32.34 5.75
CA GLN A 205 -4.87 33.06 7.01
C GLN A 205 -6.24 33.01 7.70
N LEU A 206 -6.40 32.07 8.62
CA LEU A 206 -7.12 32.33 9.87
C LEU A 206 -6.34 33.40 10.66
N LYS A 207 -6.26 34.63 10.13
CA LYS A 207 -5.88 35.80 10.92
C LYS A 207 -7.10 36.15 11.76
N ASN A 208 -7.08 35.73 13.02
CA ASN A 208 -7.99 36.27 14.01
C ASN A 208 -7.77 37.80 14.06
N GLN A 209 -8.78 38.59 13.70
CA GLN A 209 -8.72 40.06 13.63
C GLN A 209 -8.52 40.77 14.99
N ARG A 210 -8.33 40.05 16.10
CA ARG A 210 -8.34 40.64 17.45
C ARG A 210 -7.22 40.10 18.32
N GLY A 211 -5.97 40.35 17.93
CA GLY A 211 -4.77 40.06 18.72
C GLY A 211 -4.71 40.79 20.06
N LYS A 212 -5.64 40.51 20.98
CA LYS A 212 -5.64 41.01 22.36
C LYS A 212 -6.15 39.91 23.28
N PHE A 213 -5.21 39.14 23.84
CA PHE A 213 -5.46 38.45 25.10
C PHE A 213 -5.45 39.52 26.21
N LYS A 214 -6.62 39.84 26.76
CA LYS A 214 -6.71 40.68 27.97
C LYS A 214 -6.28 39.82 29.15
N ASN A 215 -5.06 40.01 29.62
CA ASN A 215 -4.60 39.47 30.90
C ASN A 215 -5.23 40.28 32.03
N SER A 216 -6.31 39.79 32.62
CA SER A 216 -6.87 40.33 33.86
C SER A 216 -6.83 39.27 34.95
N GLY A 217 -5.93 39.47 35.92
CA GLY A 217 -6.01 38.94 37.28
C GLY A 217 -5.71 37.45 37.49
N GLY A 218 -4.54 37.15 38.06
CA GLY A 218 -4.33 35.91 38.83
C GLY A 218 -4.12 34.60 38.05
N VAL A 219 -3.77 34.67 36.77
CA VAL A 219 -3.43 33.49 35.96
C VAL A 219 -2.01 33.02 36.30
N PHE A 220 -1.90 31.95 37.08
CA PHE A 220 -0.62 31.27 37.32
C PHE A 220 -0.38 30.22 36.25
N LEU A 221 0.73 30.33 35.52
CA LEU A 221 1.20 29.27 34.63
C LEU A 221 1.81 28.16 35.48
N THR A 222 1.09 27.05 35.61
CA THR A 222 1.58 25.83 36.25
C THR A 222 1.94 24.84 35.17
N GLU A 223 3.16 24.33 35.18
CA GLU A 223 3.53 23.27 34.26
C GLU A 223 2.84 21.96 34.67
N VAL A 224 2.16 21.31 33.73
CA VAL A 224 1.49 20.02 33.97
C VAL A 224 2.16 18.97 33.09
N THR A 225 2.49 17.85 33.71
CA THR A 225 3.07 16.69 33.03
C THR A 225 1.98 15.70 32.68
N THR A 226 1.87 15.30 31.42
CA THR A 226 0.97 14.21 30.99
C THR A 226 1.48 12.86 31.51
N SER A 227 0.63 11.82 31.48
CA SER A 227 1.04 10.44 31.74
C SER A 227 2.17 9.94 30.81
N GLU A 228 2.30 10.54 29.63
CA GLU A 228 3.40 10.27 28.69
C GLU A 228 4.70 11.05 29.01
N GLY A 229 4.74 11.84 30.08
CA GLY A 229 5.89 12.68 30.44
C GLY A 229 6.00 13.98 29.62
N SER A 230 5.00 14.31 28.80
CA SER A 230 5.00 15.59 28.07
C SER A 230 4.57 16.74 28.99
N LYS A 231 5.42 17.74 29.13
CA LYS A 231 5.10 18.95 29.91
C LYS A 231 4.45 20.02 29.04
N PHE A 232 3.46 20.72 29.60
CA PHE A 232 2.88 21.90 28.97
C PHE A 232 2.39 22.91 30.02
N PRO A 233 2.45 24.21 29.71
CA PRO A 233 1.91 25.25 30.58
C PRO A 233 0.38 25.15 30.68
N ARG A 234 -0.15 25.07 31.91
CA ARG A 234 -1.58 25.18 32.22
C ARG A 234 -1.85 26.42 33.05
N ILE A 235 -2.85 27.18 32.66
CA ILE A 235 -3.34 28.32 33.43
C ILE A 235 -4.15 27.79 34.63
N ARG A 236 -3.67 28.00 35.86
CA ARG A 236 -4.42 27.76 37.10
C ARG A 236 -5.45 28.87 37.32
N GLY A 237 -6.67 28.50 37.71
CA GLY A 237 -7.76 29.45 38.03
C GLY A 237 -8.77 29.73 36.90
N GLY A 238 -8.61 29.13 35.71
CA GLY A 238 -9.57 29.26 34.61
C GLY A 238 -9.82 27.94 33.88
N THR A 239 -10.98 27.82 33.23
CA THR A 239 -11.26 26.71 32.30
C THR A 239 -10.25 26.76 31.16
N GLN A 240 -9.54 25.65 30.93
CA GLN A 240 -8.58 25.55 29.83
C GLN A 240 -9.30 25.86 28.51
N PRO A 241 -8.77 26.79 27.69
CA PRO A 241 -9.33 27.05 26.37
C PRO A 241 -9.38 25.77 25.54
N THR A 242 -10.53 25.50 24.91
CA THR A 242 -10.80 24.27 24.16
C THR A 242 -9.72 23.97 23.12
N TRP A 243 -9.16 25.01 22.48
CA TRP A 243 -8.10 24.85 21.48
C TRP A 243 -6.81 24.25 22.05
N ILE A 244 -6.43 24.56 23.30
CA ILE A 244 -5.25 23.96 23.95
C ILE A 244 -5.50 22.47 24.21
N SER A 245 -6.69 22.14 24.72
CA SER A 245 -7.09 20.74 24.95
C SER A 245 -7.09 19.95 23.63
N MET A 246 -7.58 20.54 22.54
CA MET A 246 -7.51 19.94 21.20
C MET A 246 -6.07 19.77 20.71
N MET A 247 -5.18 20.74 20.94
CA MET A 247 -3.77 20.62 20.58
C MET A 247 -3.06 19.50 21.34
N LEU A 248 -3.31 19.37 22.65
CA LEU A 248 -2.75 18.31 23.47
C LEU A 248 -3.29 16.95 23.06
N LYS A 249 -4.61 16.84 22.84
CA LYS A 249 -5.24 15.64 22.31
C LYS A 249 -4.63 15.24 20.97
N ALA A 250 -4.50 16.16 20.02
CA ALA A 250 -3.89 15.88 18.73
C ALA A 250 -2.40 15.46 18.86
N ARG A 251 -1.67 16.00 19.85
CA ARG A 251 -0.29 15.61 20.12
C ARG A 251 -0.20 14.18 20.68
N VAL A 252 -1.06 13.85 21.65
CA VAL A 252 -1.18 12.51 22.24
C VAL A 252 -1.63 11.49 21.19
N GLU A 253 -2.64 11.83 20.38
CA GLU A 253 -3.07 10.99 19.27
C GLU A 253 -1.92 10.74 18.29
N ARG A 254 -1.20 11.77 17.83
CA ARG A 254 0.00 11.59 16.98
C ARG A 254 1.09 10.75 17.66
N SER A 255 1.21 10.81 18.98
CA SER A 255 2.14 10.02 19.78
C SER A 255 1.77 8.54 19.70
N ASN A 256 0.52 8.23 20.05
CA ASN A 256 -0.05 6.88 20.00
C ASN A 256 -0.02 6.31 18.58
N THR A 257 -0.43 7.08 17.58
CA THR A 257 -0.37 6.66 16.16
C THR A 257 1.04 6.26 15.73
N ARG A 258 2.09 6.92 16.21
CA ARG A 258 3.48 6.53 15.89
C ARG A 258 3.91 5.25 16.60
N VAL A 259 3.46 5.04 17.84
CA VAL A 259 3.74 3.80 18.59
C VAL A 259 3.01 2.63 17.94
N ASP A 260 1.77 2.84 17.52
CA ASP A 260 0.97 1.86 16.80
C ASP A 260 1.58 1.57 15.43
N GLU A 261 1.96 2.60 14.65
CA GLU A 261 2.69 2.47 13.37
C GLU A 261 3.99 1.67 13.56
N TRP A 262 4.73 1.91 14.65
CA TRP A 262 5.95 1.16 14.96
C TRP A 262 5.67 -0.31 15.22
N LYS A 263 4.66 -0.64 16.03
CA LYS A 263 4.25 -2.03 16.31
C LYS A 263 3.78 -2.74 15.04
N GLU A 264 2.97 -2.07 14.23
CA GLU A 264 2.50 -2.57 12.93
C GLU A 264 3.67 -2.86 11.98
N LEU A 265 4.62 -1.94 11.86
CA LEU A 265 5.82 -2.14 11.03
C LEU A 265 6.71 -3.27 11.53
N GLU A 266 6.79 -3.49 12.84
CA GLU A 266 7.54 -4.61 13.40
C GLU A 266 6.88 -5.95 13.04
N GLU A 267 5.55 -6.04 13.17
CA GLU A 267 4.78 -7.22 12.75
C GLU A 267 4.92 -7.46 11.24
N TRP A 268 4.80 -6.41 10.42
CA TRP A 268 5.00 -6.49 8.98
C TRP A 268 6.41 -6.92 8.61
N SER A 269 7.45 -6.40 9.28
CA SER A 269 8.83 -6.81 9.04
C SER A 269 9.03 -8.30 9.31
N ARG A 270 8.49 -8.83 10.42
CA ARG A 270 8.55 -10.27 10.73
C ARG A 270 7.84 -11.11 9.66
N MET A 271 6.63 -10.70 9.24
CA MET A 271 5.89 -11.42 8.19
C MET A 271 6.66 -11.40 6.86
N MET A 272 7.22 -10.25 6.49
CA MET A 272 7.98 -10.08 5.25
C MET A 272 9.28 -10.85 5.23
N GLN A 273 10.01 -10.94 6.34
CA GLN A 273 11.23 -11.75 6.43
C GLN A 273 10.95 -13.23 6.18
N VAL A 274 9.85 -13.75 6.75
CA VAL A 274 9.42 -15.12 6.52
C VAL A 274 9.06 -15.32 5.04
N GLU A 275 8.41 -14.34 4.43
CA GLU A 275 8.01 -14.37 3.03
C GLU A 275 9.21 -14.25 2.07
N GLU A 276 10.20 -13.40 2.35
CA GLU A 276 11.41 -13.25 1.53
C GLU A 276 12.28 -14.49 1.56
N GLN A 277 12.52 -15.06 2.75
CA GLN A 277 13.21 -16.33 2.89
C GLN A 277 12.50 -17.44 2.11
N PHE A 278 11.17 -17.36 2.06
CA PHE A 278 10.35 -18.30 1.34
C PHE A 278 10.45 -18.12 -0.19
N MET A 279 10.37 -16.90 -0.70
CA MET A 279 10.52 -16.60 -2.14
C MET A 279 11.92 -16.94 -2.65
N ARG A 280 12.96 -16.65 -1.85
CA ARG A 280 14.35 -17.03 -2.16
C ARG A 280 14.51 -18.54 -2.32
N LYS A 281 13.84 -19.36 -1.49
CA LYS A 281 13.84 -20.83 -1.62
C LYS A 281 13.16 -21.32 -2.90
N LEU A 282 12.23 -20.53 -3.46
CA LEU A 282 11.59 -20.81 -4.74
C LEU A 282 12.40 -20.31 -5.95
N GLY A 283 13.52 -19.63 -5.72
CA GLY A 283 14.32 -19.01 -6.79
C GLY A 283 13.68 -17.77 -7.40
N VAL A 284 12.68 -17.18 -6.74
CA VAL A 284 12.11 -15.90 -7.17
C VAL A 284 12.94 -14.77 -6.57
N ASP A 285 13.61 -14.01 -7.44
CA ASP A 285 14.45 -12.87 -7.09
C ASP A 285 13.59 -11.60 -6.87
N ASP A 286 12.63 -11.70 -5.95
CA ASP A 286 11.83 -10.58 -5.47
C ASP A 286 12.41 -10.14 -4.12
N VAL A 287 13.49 -9.37 -4.18
CA VAL A 287 14.34 -8.99 -3.03
C VAL A 287 14.25 -7.49 -2.80
N GLY A 288 14.36 -7.05 -1.53
CA GLY A 288 14.56 -5.64 -1.18
C GLY A 288 13.45 -4.98 -0.36
N TYR A 289 12.30 -5.62 -0.18
CA TYR A 289 11.24 -5.07 0.67
C TYR A 289 11.56 -5.15 2.17
N VAL A 290 12.33 -6.15 2.60
CA VAL A 290 12.80 -6.26 3.99
C VAL A 290 13.78 -5.13 4.33
N GLU A 291 14.63 -4.75 3.38
CA GLU A 291 15.60 -3.67 3.55
C GLU A 291 14.88 -2.33 3.78
N TYR A 292 13.92 -1.97 2.94
CA TYR A 292 13.13 -0.75 3.13
C TYR A 292 12.37 -0.75 4.47
N LEU A 293 11.77 -1.87 4.87
CA LEU A 293 11.10 -1.96 6.18
C LEU A 293 12.08 -1.75 7.33
N ASN A 294 13.26 -2.34 7.24
CA ASN A 294 14.29 -2.18 8.24
C ASN A 294 14.78 -0.73 8.32
N THR A 295 14.97 -0.06 7.18
CA THR A 295 15.31 1.37 7.13
C THR A 295 14.22 2.21 7.81
N ARG A 296 12.95 1.98 7.46
CA ARG A 296 11.82 2.71 8.06
C ARG A 296 11.69 2.43 9.57
N LEU A 297 11.90 1.19 9.99
CA LEU A 297 11.92 0.81 11.41
C LEU A 297 13.07 1.50 12.15
N GLN A 298 14.25 1.60 11.54
CA GLN A 298 15.38 2.30 12.12
C GLN A 298 15.09 3.81 12.26
N GLU A 299 14.46 4.44 11.26
CA GLU A 299 14.02 5.85 11.35
C GLU A 299 13.07 6.07 12.54
N LEU A 300 12.05 5.21 12.68
CA LEU A 300 11.10 5.31 13.79
C LEU A 300 11.76 5.06 15.15
N LYS A 301 12.68 4.09 15.24
CA LYS A 301 13.48 3.85 16.45
C LYS A 301 14.31 5.08 16.83
N LYS A 302 14.99 5.71 15.86
CA LYS A 302 15.77 6.95 16.08
C LYS A 302 14.87 8.09 16.57
N LEU A 303 13.70 8.28 15.96
CA LEU A 303 12.72 9.29 16.40
C LEU A 303 12.21 9.05 17.82
N HIS A 304 11.98 7.79 18.19
CA HIS A 304 11.56 7.41 19.53
C HIS A 304 12.67 7.62 20.57
N GLN A 305 13.92 7.28 20.22
CA GLN A 305 15.11 7.51 21.06
C GLN A 305 15.35 9.01 21.29
N LEU A 306 15.31 9.83 20.23
CA LEU A 306 15.44 11.29 20.33
C LEU A 306 14.41 11.88 21.29
N ARG A 307 13.16 11.42 21.24
CA ARG A 307 12.13 11.88 22.17
C ARG A 307 12.43 11.50 23.63
N ARG A 308 12.91 10.27 23.87
CA ARG A 308 13.34 9.83 25.21
C ARG A 308 14.51 10.67 25.72
N TYR A 309 15.45 11.00 24.84
CA TYR A 309 16.55 11.88 25.16
C TYR A 309 16.06 13.29 25.51
N ASP A 310 15.22 13.91 24.68
CA ASP A 310 14.67 15.25 24.92
C ASP A 310 13.88 15.34 26.23
N THR A 311 13.17 14.26 26.60
CA THR A 311 12.43 14.18 27.86
C THR A 311 13.37 14.03 29.06
N ASN A 312 14.43 13.23 28.94
CA ASN A 312 15.44 13.06 29.98
C ASN A 312 16.25 14.35 30.21
N VAL A 313 16.75 14.99 29.15
CA VAL A 313 17.53 16.23 29.24
C VAL A 313 16.74 17.34 29.92
N ARG A 314 15.44 17.47 29.60
CA ARG A 314 14.57 18.46 30.26
C ARG A 314 14.31 18.12 31.73
N ASN A 315 14.18 16.84 32.06
CA ASN A 315 14.01 16.43 33.46
C ASN A 315 15.29 16.65 34.27
N GLU A 316 16.47 16.59 33.65
CA GLU A 316 17.75 16.90 34.29
C GLU A 316 17.93 18.41 34.48
N SER A 317 17.55 19.24 33.51
CA SER A 317 17.64 20.70 33.63
C SER A 317 16.71 21.29 34.70
N ASP A 318 15.56 20.67 34.94
CA ASP A 318 14.61 21.15 35.96
C ASP A 318 15.06 20.78 37.37
N LYS A 319 15.78 19.65 37.54
CA LYS A 319 16.36 19.29 38.84
C LYS A 319 17.48 20.23 39.28
N SER A 320 18.22 20.83 38.34
CA SER A 320 19.29 21.76 38.71
C SER A 320 18.79 23.16 39.08
N LEU A 321 17.52 23.47 38.85
CA LEU A 321 16.91 24.76 39.22
C LEU A 321 16.28 24.76 40.62
N ASP A 322 15.95 23.59 41.17
CA ASP A 322 15.39 23.46 42.53
C ASP A 322 16.49 23.38 43.62
N ASP A 323 17.77 23.22 43.25
CA ASP A 323 18.92 23.15 44.16
C ASP A 323 19.67 24.50 44.34
N THR A 324 19.11 25.61 43.83
CA THR A 324 19.58 27.00 44.04
C THR A 324 18.47 27.86 44.60
#